data_AF-A0A2D7FLU9-F1
#
_entry.id   AF-A0A2D7FLU9-F1
#
_cell.length_a   1.000
_cell.length_b   1.000
_cell.length_c   1.000
_cell.angle_alpha   90.00
_cell.angle_beta   90.00
_cell.angle_gamma   90.00
#
_symmetry.space_group_name_H-M   'P 1'
#
loop_
_entity.id
_entity.type
_entity.pdbx_description
1 polymer ?
#
loop_
_entity_poly.entity_id
_entity_poly.type
_entity_poly.pdbx_seq_one_letter_code
_entity_poly.pdbx_strand_id
1 'polypeptide(L)'
;MDQLLSDPIFASFAIGAVLLAGLSKGGFGGGIGFVGVLALSQVSSPVQAVTIMLPILCVMDLMGVWAYRKDWDRPSMKVLA
;
A
#
# COMPACT_ATOMS: atom_id res chain seq x y z
N MET A 1 6.65 -1.10 20.62
CA MET A 1 6.47 -1.72 19.28
C MET A 1 6.17 -3.21 19.41
N ASP A 2 6.79 -3.91 20.36
CA ASP A 2 6.58 -5.36 20.58
C ASP A 2 5.14 -5.73 20.96
N GLN A 3 4.46 -4.86 21.70
CA GLN A 3 3.06 -5.08 22.11
C GLN A 3 2.06 -4.98 20.94
N LEU A 4 2.42 -4.26 19.87
CA LEU A 4 1.57 -4.01 18.69
C LEU A 4 1.66 -5.16 17.68
N LEU A 5 2.85 -5.71 17.48
CA LEU A 5 3.06 -6.91 16.66
C LEU A 5 2.56 -8.19 17.36
N SER A 6 2.48 -8.18 18.70
CA SER A 6 1.96 -9.31 19.49
C SER A 6 0.44 -9.34 19.56
N ASP A 7 -0.25 -8.29 19.09
CA ASP A 7 -1.71 -8.24 19.09
C ASP A 7 -2.27 -8.91 17.81
N PRO A 8 -2.90 -10.09 17.92
CA PRO A 8 -3.37 -10.86 16.77
C PRO A 8 -4.41 -10.10 15.94
N ILE A 9 -5.14 -9.17 16.55
CA ILE A 9 -6.12 -8.33 15.85
C ILE A 9 -5.38 -7.36 14.93
N PHE A 10 -4.39 -6.63 15.45
CA PHE A 10 -3.60 -5.70 14.65
C PHE A 10 -2.91 -6.41 13.46
N ALA A 11 -2.33 -7.59 13.68
CA ALA A 11 -1.69 -8.37 12.63
C ALA A 11 -2.67 -8.72 11.50
N SER A 12 -3.90 -9.13 11.82
CA SER A 12 -4.92 -9.45 10.82
C SER A 12 -5.31 -8.24 9.96
N PHE A 13 -5.48 -7.08 10.58
CA PHE A 13 -5.78 -5.82 9.89
C PHE A 13 -4.59 -5.34 9.05
N ALA A 14 -3.36 -5.49 9.55
CA ALA A 14 -2.15 -5.14 8.82
C ALA A 14 -2.00 -5.98 7.54
N ILE A 15 -2.19 -7.29 7.64
CA ILE A 15 -2.15 -8.20 6.47
C ILE A 15 -3.24 -7.81 5.46
N GLY A 16 -4.48 -7.60 5.92
CA GLY A 16 -5.57 -7.17 5.05
C GLY A 16 -5.28 -5.84 4.35
N ALA A 17 -4.75 -4.86 5.08
CA ALA A 17 -4.40 -3.56 4.55
C ALA A 17 -3.28 -3.64 3.49
N VAL A 18 -2.27 -4.47 3.71
CA VAL A 18 -1.17 -4.70 2.75
C VAL A 18 -1.69 -5.39 1.49
N LEU A 19 -2.58 -6.39 1.62
CA LEU A 19 -3.19 -7.06 0.47
C LEU A 19 -4.05 -6.09 -0.36
N LEU A 20 -4.87 -5.28 0.30
CA LEU A 20 -5.69 -4.26 -0.37
C LEU A 20 -4.83 -3.19 -1.06
N ALA A 21 -3.74 -2.75 -0.42
CA ALA A 21 -2.78 -1.83 -1.01
C ALA A 21 -2.09 -2.43 -2.25
N GLY A 22 -1.68 -3.69 -2.17
CA GLY A 22 -1.10 -4.43 -3.30
C GLY A 22 -2.05 -4.58 -4.48
N LEU A 23 -3.31 -4.98 -4.22
CA LEU A 23 -4.38 -5.06 -5.24
C LEU A 23 -4.61 -3.70 -5.93
N SER A 24 -4.66 -2.63 -5.14
CA SER A 24 -4.88 -1.27 -5.65
C SER A 24 -3.75 -0.79 -6.56
N LYS A 25 -2.48 -1.11 -6.23
CA LYS A 25 -1.30 -0.79 -7.06
C LYS A 25 -1.13 -1.73 -8.25
N GLY A 26 -1.66 -2.95 -8.18
CA GLY A 26 -1.62 -3.96 -9.26
C GLY A 26 -2.62 -3.73 -10.40
N GLY A 27 -3.36 -2.62 -10.41
CA GLY A 27 -4.32 -2.28 -11.47
C GLY A 27 -5.76 -2.69 -11.17
N PHE A 28 -6.04 -3.32 -10.02
CA PHE A 28 -7.39 -3.72 -9.58
C PHE A 28 -7.90 -2.74 -8.51
N GLY A 29 -8.51 -1.64 -8.94
CA GLY A 29 -9.18 -0.66 -8.08
C GLY A 29 -8.25 0.41 -7.47
N GLY A 30 -8.00 1.50 -8.19
CA GLY A 30 -7.07 2.57 -7.80
C GLY A 30 -7.36 3.34 -6.49
N GLY A 31 -8.41 2.99 -5.74
CA GLY A 31 -8.77 3.64 -4.46
C GLY A 31 -8.78 2.72 -3.23
N ILE A 32 -8.71 1.40 -3.38
CA ILE A 32 -8.90 0.47 -2.25
C ILE A 32 -7.68 0.42 -1.31
N GLY A 33 -6.49 0.83 -1.76
CA GLY A 33 -5.29 0.84 -0.91
C GLY A 33 -5.38 1.81 0.27
N PHE A 34 -6.12 2.93 0.12
CA PHE A 34 -6.29 3.91 1.19
C PHE A 34 -7.22 3.39 2.31
N VAL A 35 -8.16 2.51 1.96
CA VAL A 35 -9.08 1.87 2.92
C VAL A 35 -8.32 0.99 3.90
N GLY A 36 -7.25 0.32 3.46
CA GLY A 36 -6.38 -0.46 4.34
C GLY A 36 -5.73 0.36 5.45
N VAL A 37 -5.24 1.57 5.12
CA VAL A 37 -4.64 2.48 6.10
C VAL A 37 -5.69 3.06 7.06
N LEU A 38 -6.87 3.41 6.56
CA LEU A 38 -7.98 3.88 7.39
C LEU A 38 -8.49 2.79 8.37
N ALA A 39 -8.50 1.53 7.95
CA ALA A 39 -8.86 0.42 8.84
C ALA A 39 -7.82 0.21 9.95
N LEU A 40 -6.52 0.32 9.63
CA LEU A 40 -5.43 0.23 10.60
C LEU A 40 -5.43 1.38 11.63
N SER A 41 -5.85 2.58 11.22
CA SER A 41 -5.90 3.75 12.11
C SER A 41 -7.03 3.72 13.13
N GLN A 42 -8.01 2.82 12.97
CA GLN A 42 -9.05 2.57 13.99
C GLN A 42 -8.51 1.77 15.19
N VAL A 43 -7.51 0.91 14.95
CA VAL A 43 -6.97 -0.02 15.95
C VAL A 43 -5.67 0.50 16.57
N SER A 44 -4.98 1.42 15.90
CA SER A 44 -3.67 1.92 16.31
C SER A 44 -3.54 3.42 16.11
N SER A 45 -2.54 4.04 16.76
CA SER A 45 -2.20 5.44 16.48
C SER A 45 -1.95 5.62 14.98
N PRO A 46 -2.59 6.60 14.31
CA PRO A 46 -2.41 6.81 12.87
C PRO A 46 -0.95 6.96 12.45
N VAL A 47 -0.14 7.59 13.31
CA VAL A 47 1.30 7.77 13.08
C VAL A 47 2.04 6.43 13.03
N GLN A 48 1.68 5.49 13.90
CA GLN A 48 2.30 4.16 13.94
C GLN A 48 1.88 3.29 12.74
N ALA A 49 0.59 3.29 12.38
CA ALA A 49 0.11 2.60 11.19
C ALA A 49 0.85 3.08 9.93
N VAL A 50 0.97 4.40 9.76
CA VAL A 50 1.69 5.01 8.65
C VAL A 50 3.18 4.66 8.67
N THR A 51 3.81 4.62 9.85
CA THR A 51 5.24 4.28 9.99
C THR A 51 5.55 2.87 9.47
N ILE A 52 4.66 1.91 9.72
CA ILE A 52 4.83 0.51 9.25
C ILE A 52 4.47 0.40 7.76
N MET A 53 3.40 1.06 7.33
CA MET A 53 2.90 0.96 5.95
C MET A 53 3.76 1.72 4.94
N LEU A 54 4.36 2.85 5.30
CA LEU A 54 5.19 3.68 4.42
C LEU A 54 6.27 2.89 3.67
N PRO A 55 7.19 2.16 4.35
CA PRO A 55 8.23 1.41 3.65
C PRO A 55 7.65 0.30 2.77
N ILE A 56 6.56 -0.34 3.19
CA ILE A 56 5.87 -1.37 2.40
C ILE A 56 5.30 -0.76 1.12
N LEU A 57 4.63 0.38 1.23
CA LEU A 57 4.07 1.12 0.09
C LEU A 57 5.19 1.58 -0.86
N CYS A 58 6.31 2.09 -0.35
CA CYS A 58 7.45 2.45 -1.19
C CYS A 58 7.99 1.24 -1.98
N VAL A 59 8.09 0.06 -1.35
CA VAL A 59 8.52 -1.16 -2.05
C VAL A 59 7.50 -1.59 -3.11
N MET A 60 6.20 -1.51 -2.82
CA MET A 60 5.15 -1.77 -3.81
C MET A 60 5.27 -0.84 -5.02
N ASP A 61 5.57 0.44 -4.78
CA ASP A 61 5.74 1.44 -5.85
C ASP A 61 6.93 1.12 -6.73
N LEU A 62 8.06 0.76 -6.12
CA LEU A 62 9.25 0.32 -6.84
C LEU A 62 8.98 -0.93 -7.67
N MET A 63 8.26 -1.90 -7.13
CA MET A 63 7.87 -3.12 -7.85
C MET A 63 6.92 -2.82 -9.01
N GLY A 64 5.94 -1.93 -8.81
CA GLY A 64 5.02 -1.50 -9.86
C GLY A 64 5.76 -0.81 -11.01
N VAL A 65 6.64 0.13 -10.71
CA VAL A 65 7.49 0.78 -11.72
C VAL A 65 8.37 -0.26 -12.42
N TRP A 66 8.98 -1.20 -11.67
CA TRP A 66 9.83 -2.23 -12.25
C TRP A 66 9.07 -3.18 -13.18
N ALA A 67 7.83 -3.54 -12.84
CA ALA A 67 6.97 -4.37 -13.66
C ALA A 67 6.58 -3.67 -14.97
N TYR A 68 6.16 -2.40 -14.91
CA TYR A 68 5.69 -1.65 -16.07
C TYR A 68 6.78 -0.89 -16.86
N ARG A 69 8.06 -0.96 -16.44
CA ARG A 69 9.15 -0.20 -17.08
C ARG A 69 9.38 -0.48 -18.56
N LYS A 70 8.90 -1.61 -19.09
CA LYS A 70 9.09 -2.03 -20.49
C LYS A 70 7.86 -1.83 -21.37
N ASP A 71 6.69 -1.63 -20.77
CA ASP A 71 5.40 -1.58 -21.48
C ASP A 71 4.85 -0.14 -21.60
N TRP A 72 5.68 0.86 -21.30
CA TRP A 72 5.27 2.26 -21.34
C TRP A 72 5.30 2.84 -22.77
N ASP A 73 4.23 3.54 -23.14
CA ASP A 73 4.12 4.20 -24.44
C ASP A 73 4.57 5.67 -24.37
N ARG A 74 5.64 6.00 -25.12
CA ARG A 74 6.24 7.34 -25.15
C ARG A 74 5.27 8.44 -25.64
N PRO A 75 4.52 8.24 -26.74
CA PRO A 75 3.51 9.20 -27.18
C PRO A 75 2.45 9.46 -26.11
N SER A 76 1.90 8.43 -25.47
CA SER A 76 0.89 8.58 -24.41
C SER A 76 1.43 9.35 -23.19
N MET A 77 2.69 9.11 -22.78
CA MET A 77 3.31 9.84 -21.67
C MET A 77 3.55 11.34 -21.96
N LYS A 78 3.71 11.74 -23.22
CA LYS A 78 3.85 13.16 -23.60
C LYS A 78 2.54 13.94 -23.52
N VAL A 79 1.40 13.26 -23.52
CA VAL A 79 0.06 13.88 -23.40
C VAL A 79 -0.32 14.08 -21.93
N LEU A 80 0.21 13.24 -21.03
CA LEU A 80 -0.01 13.31 -19.59
C LEU A 80 0.95 14.27 -18.85
N ALA A 81 2.06 14.66 -19.48
CA ALA A 81 3.04 15.60 -18.93
C ALA A 81 2.68 17.06 -19.25
#